data_AF-A0A9D3ZGT7-F1
#
_entry.id   AF-A0A9D3ZGT7-F1
#
_cell.length_a   1.000
_cell.length_b   1.000
_cell.length_c   1.000
_cell.angle_alpha   90.00
_cell.angle_beta   90.00
_cell.angle_gamma   90.00
#
_symmetry.space_group_name_H-M   'P 1'
#
loop_
_entity.id
_entity.type
_entity.pdbx_description
1 polymer ?
#
loop_
_entity_poly.entity_id
_entity_poly.type
_entity_poly.pdbx_seq_one_letter_code
_entity_poly.pdbx_strand_id
1 'polypeptide(L)' 'MTIQESALKLYPTLCEVEGLTEDERYQALSKIPDHPTQMLIFFSLPSVVRLEWVRRFLANH' A
#
# COMPACT_ATOMS: atom_id res chain seq x y z
N MET A 1 5.11 5.79 -18.50
CA MET A 1 4.18 5.58 -17.38
C MET A 1 4.63 6.51 -16.26
N THR A 2 3.73 7.32 -15.72
CA THR A 2 4.06 8.26 -14.63
C THR A 2 4.08 7.52 -13.29
N ILE A 3 4.78 8.05 -12.28
CA ILE A 3 4.82 7.47 -10.92
C ILE A 3 3.41 7.35 -10.32
N GLN A 4 2.53 8.31 -10.59
CA GLN A 4 1.14 8.30 -10.13
C GLN A 4 0.33 7.17 -10.77
N GLU A 5 0.47 6.95 -12.08
CA GLU A 5 -0.19 5.84 -12.77
C GLU A 5 0.26 4.48 -12.23
N SER A 6 1.56 4.32 -11.94
CA SER A 6 2.08 3.10 -11.33
C SER A 6 1.55 2.91 -9.91
N ALA A 7 1.45 3.98 -9.11
CA ALA A 7 0.91 3.92 -7.76
C ALA A 7 -0.57 3.52 -7.72
N LEU A 8 -1.37 3.97 -8.69
CA LEU A 8 -2.79 3.58 -8.82
C LEU A 8 -2.98 2.10 -9.16
N LYS A 9 -2.03 1.50 -9.88
CA LYS A 9 -2.08 0.09 -10.27
C LYS A 9 -1.50 -0.86 -9.22
N LEU A 10 -0.69 -0.34 -8.30
CA LEU A 10 0.08 -1.15 -7.36
C LEU A 10 -0.80 -2.07 -6.49
N TYR A 11 -1.85 -1.54 -5.87
CA TYR A 11 -2.72 -2.36 -5.02
C TYR A 11 -3.51 -3.42 -5.79
N PRO A 12 -4.19 -3.09 -6.91
CA PRO A 12 -4.78 -4.10 -7.79
C PRO A 12 -3.79 -5.20 -8.21
N THR A 13 -2.57 -4.82 -8.61
CA THR A 13 -1.54 -5.79 -9.01
C THR A 13 -1.12 -6.69 -7.86
N LEU A 14 -0.98 -6.17 -6.63
CA LEU A 14 -0.70 -7.01 -5.44
C LEU A 14 -1.85 -7.97 -5.10
N CYS A 15 -3.09 -7.58 -5.40
CA CYS A 15 -4.26 -8.44 -5.21
C CYS A 15 -4.33 -9.60 -6.22
N GLU A 16 -3.74 -9.43 -7.41
CA GLU A 16 -3.68 -10.45 -8.46
C GLU A 16 -2.56 -11.48 -8.22
N VAL A 17 -1.60 -11.21 -7.34
CA VAL A 17 -0.53 -12.16 -7.02
C VAL A 17 -1.11 -13.31 -6.18
N GLU A 18 -1.07 -14.51 -6.76
CA GLU A 18 -1.49 -15.75 -6.11
C GLU A 18 -0.56 -16.11 -4.94
N GLY A 19 -1.13 -16.62 -3.84
CA GLY A 19 -0.38 -17.00 -2.64
C GLY A 19 -0.02 -15.84 -1.71
N LEU A 20 -0.23 -14.58 -2.13
CA LEU A 20 0.01 -13.42 -1.27
C LEU A 20 -1.16 -13.22 -0.30
N THR A 21 -0.87 -13.28 0.99
CA THR A 21 -1.84 -13.00 2.04
C THR A 21 -2.13 -11.50 2.11
N GLU A 22 -3.27 -11.14 2.71
CA GLU A 22 -3.63 -9.75 2.92
C GLU A 22 -2.57 -9.01 3.76
N ASP A 23 -2.00 -9.67 4.77
CA ASP A 23 -0.94 -9.07 5.59
C ASP A 23 0.33 -8.79 4.79
N GLU A 24 0.77 -9.72 3.94
CA GLU A 24 1.92 -9.51 3.06
C GLU A 24 1.69 -8.36 2.06
N ARG A 25 0.45 -8.17 1.60
CA ARG A 25 0.08 -7.03 0.74
C ARG A 25 0.25 -5.71 1.50
N TYR A 26 -0.24 -5.65 2.74
CA TYR A 26 -0.10 -4.46 3.58
C TYR A 26 1.36 -4.18 3.96
N GLN A 27 2.14 -5.22 4.25
CA GLN A 27 3.58 -5.11 4.54
C GLN A 27 4.37 -4.59 3.32
N ALA A 28 4.05 -5.06 2.11
CA ALA A 28 4.64 -4.56 0.88
C ALA A 28 4.32 -3.06 0.65
N LEU A 29 3.15 -2.61 1.12
CA LEU A 29 2.75 -1.20 1.08
C LEU A 29 3.30 -0.36 2.24
N SER A 30 3.73 -0.96 3.36
CA SER A 30 4.09 -0.27 4.60
C SER A 30 5.59 -0.13 4.90
N LYS A 31 6.47 -0.86 4.22
CA LYS A 31 7.93 -0.77 4.43
C LYS A 31 8.50 0.59 4.03
N ILE A 32 8.55 1.52 4.98
CA ILE A 32 9.00 2.90 4.74
C ILE A 32 9.58 3.55 6.00
N PRO A 33 10.88 3.86 6.02
CA PRO A 33 11.38 4.84 6.98
C PRO A 33 11.41 6.28 6.42
N ASP A 34 11.73 6.53 5.13
CA ASP A 34 12.25 7.87 4.73
C ASP A 34 11.84 8.46 3.34
N HIS A 35 10.75 8.06 2.66
CA HIS A 35 10.50 8.51 1.26
C HIS A 35 9.12 9.13 0.90
N PRO A 36 9.10 10.29 0.20
CA PRO A 36 7.86 11.01 -0.17
C PRO A 36 6.99 10.29 -1.23
N THR A 37 7.57 9.36 -1.99
CA THR A 37 6.87 8.61 -3.05
C THR A 37 5.76 7.70 -2.51
N GLN A 38 5.77 7.34 -1.22
CA GLN A 38 4.68 6.54 -0.65
C GLN A 38 3.49 7.35 -0.15
N MET A 39 3.59 8.68 -0.03
CA MET A 39 2.39 9.51 0.14
C MET A 39 1.48 9.35 -1.08
N LEU A 40 2.08 9.24 -2.28
CA LEU A 40 1.36 8.93 -3.51
C LEU A 40 0.73 7.53 -3.50
N ILE A 41 1.41 6.52 -2.93
CA ILE A 41 0.84 5.17 -2.76
C ILE A 41 -0.31 5.20 -1.76
N PHE A 42 -0.15 5.85 -0.61
CA PHE A 42 -1.21 5.94 0.38
C PHE A 42 -2.46 6.59 -0.22
N PHE A 43 -2.32 7.73 -0.91
CA PHE A 43 -3.46 8.40 -1.55
C PHE A 43 -4.06 7.66 -2.75
N SER A 44 -3.33 6.72 -3.35
CA SER A 44 -3.85 5.88 -4.45
C SER A 44 -4.71 4.71 -3.94
N LEU A 45 -4.67 4.39 -2.65
CA LEU A 45 -5.44 3.28 -2.07
C LEU A 45 -6.93 3.65 -1.86
N PRO A 46 -7.85 2.67 -2.02
CA PRO A 46 -9.24 2.82 -1.62
C PRO A 46 -9.37 3.24 -0.15
N SER A 47 -10.43 3.98 0.20
CA SER A 47 -10.63 4.52 1.56
C SER A 47 -10.59 3.46 2.65
N VAL A 48 -11.20 2.30 2.42
CA VAL A 48 -11.20 1.16 3.36
C VAL A 48 -9.78 0.59 3.57
N VAL A 49 -9.01 0.49 2.49
CA VAL A 49 -7.64 -0.04 2.51
C VAL A 49 -6.71 0.94 3.22
N ARG A 50 -6.89 2.25 3.01
CA ARG A 50 -6.18 3.31 3.74
C ARG A 50 -6.40 3.23 5.24
N LEU A 51 -7.65 3.08 5.67
CA LEU A 51 -7.97 3.01 7.10
C LEU A 51 -7.30 1.80 7.77
N GLU A 52 -7.35 0.64 7.11
CA GLU A 52 -6.72 -0.57 7.62
C GLU A 52 -5.19 -0.47 7.65
N TRP A 53 -4.60 0.14 6.62
CA TRP A 53 -3.17 0.44 6.60
C TRP A 53 -2.75 1.33 7.78
N VAL A 54 -3.50 2.39 8.09
CA VAL A 54 -3.22 3.26 9.25
C VAL A 54 -3.33 2.50 10.56
N ARG A 55 -4.37 1.66 10.73
CA ARG A 55 -4.52 0.83 11.93
C ARG A 55 -3.32 -0.09 12.14
N ARG A 56 -2.86 -0.77 11.09
CA ARG A 56 -1.71 -1.66 11.14
C ARG A 56 -0.40 -0.91 11.35
N PHE A 57 -0.24 0.26 10.74
CA PHE A 57 0.92 1.11 10.97
C PHE A 57 1.03 1.53 12.44
N LEU A 58 -0.09 1.98 13.03
CA LEU A 58 -0.18 2.39 14.44
C LEU A 58 -0.06 1.22 15.42
N ALA A 59 -0.48 0.00 15.06
CA ALA A 59 -0.37 -1.17 15.93
C ALA A 59 1.05 -1.75 15.99
N ASN A 60 1.91 -1.44 15.01
CA ASN A 60 3.27 -1.94 14.90
C ASN A 60 4.34 -0.89 15.33
N HIS A 61 3.92 0.26 15.86
CA HIS A 61 4.75 1.33 16.43
C HIS A 61 4.32 1.62 17.88
#